data_AF-A0A8J8TDI1-F1
#
_entry.id   AF-A0A8J8TDI1-F1
#
_cell.length_a   1.000
_cell.length_b   1.000
_cell.length_c   1.000
_cell.angle_alpha   90.00
_cell.angle_beta   90.00
_cell.angle_gamma   90.00
#
_symmetry.space_group_name_H-M   'P 1'
#
loop_
_entity.id
_entity.type
_entity.pdbx_description
1 polymer ?
#
loop_
_entity_poly.entity_id
_entity_poly.type
_entity_poly.pdbx_seq_one_letter_code
_entity_poly.pdbx_strand_id
1 'polypeptide(L)'
;MTDSSESPTEYEDELTGSREEIATVLSGVVDGLLTGGLRFGEDADVVSVGVADEVTLEIELEAEHDDLNLELELDWTAPDDESAVSFTESEPDETDAEPALAAAADATQSVARFEVFRDRAAEWRWRLRHRNGNIIAVSGEGYTQKHNAQKGLRSVMANSSAAELREEATD
;
A
#
# COMPACT_ATOMS: atom_id res chain seq x y z
N MET A 1 14.79 -2.49 30.04
CA MET A 1 13.68 -2.43 29.07
C MET A 1 14.34 -2.33 27.72
N THR A 2 14.31 -3.40 26.94
CA THR A 2 14.80 -3.41 25.56
C THR A 2 13.74 -2.74 24.70
N ASP A 3 14.00 -1.50 24.31
CA ASP A 3 13.28 -0.85 23.23
C ASP A 3 13.60 -1.63 21.95
N SER A 4 12.62 -2.41 21.50
CA SER A 4 12.71 -3.12 20.23
C SER A 4 12.27 -2.13 19.18
N SER A 5 13.21 -1.36 18.64
CA SER A 5 12.98 -0.55 17.45
C SER A 5 12.72 -1.53 16.30
N GLU A 6 11.44 -1.80 16.04
CA GLU A 6 10.98 -2.53 14.86
C GLU A 6 11.25 -1.61 13.66
N SER A 7 12.26 -1.93 12.86
CA SER A 7 12.58 -1.18 11.64
C SER A 7 11.31 -1.08 10.77
N PRO A 8 10.96 0.10 10.23
CA PRO A 8 9.77 0.25 9.41
C PRO A 8 9.86 -0.69 8.20
N THR A 9 8.95 -1.65 8.12
CA THR A 9 8.92 -2.64 7.03
C THR A 9 8.21 -2.14 5.78
N GLU A 10 7.55 -0.97 5.87
CA GLU A 10 6.65 -0.43 4.85
C GLU A 10 6.85 1.09 4.75
N TYR A 11 6.95 1.61 3.53
CA TYR A 11 6.96 3.05 3.21
C TYR A 11 5.80 3.31 2.24
N GLU A 12 4.91 4.24 2.59
CA GLU A 12 3.73 4.63 1.80
C GLU A 12 3.67 6.15 1.75
N ASP A 13 3.73 6.72 0.54
CA ASP A 13 3.62 8.15 0.30
C ASP A 13 2.64 8.37 -0.87
N GLU A 14 1.65 9.25 -0.67
CA GLU A 14 0.65 9.60 -1.68
C GLU A 14 0.85 11.05 -2.13
N LEU A 15 1.16 11.23 -3.41
CA LEU A 15 1.38 12.55 -3.99
C LEU A 15 0.30 12.91 -5.02
N THR A 16 -0.36 14.05 -4.79
CA THR A 16 -1.22 14.70 -5.79
C THR A 16 -0.59 16.02 -6.20
N GLY A 17 -0.28 16.19 -7.48
CA GLY A 17 0.38 17.39 -8.00
C GLY A 17 0.13 17.64 -9.49
N SER A 18 0.77 18.67 -10.03
CA SER A 18 0.77 18.94 -11.46
C SER A 18 1.51 17.84 -12.24
N ARG A 19 1.28 17.80 -13.56
CA ARG A 19 1.97 16.86 -14.46
C ARG A 19 3.50 16.98 -14.38
N GLU A 20 4.02 18.18 -14.16
CA GLU A 20 5.47 18.45 -14.08
C GLU A 20 6.05 17.93 -12.76
N GLU A 21 5.31 18.10 -11.66
CA GLU A 21 5.70 17.58 -10.34
C GLU A 21 5.72 16.05 -10.34
N ILE A 22 4.66 15.40 -10.85
CA ILE A 22 4.61 13.92 -10.95
C ILE A 22 5.70 13.39 -11.88
N ALA A 23 5.94 14.05 -13.03
CA ALA A 23 7.00 13.64 -13.95
C ALA A 23 8.40 13.76 -13.32
N THR A 24 8.61 14.75 -12.46
CA THR A 24 9.87 14.92 -11.73
C THR A 24 10.11 13.75 -10.78
N VAL A 25 9.08 13.34 -10.03
CA VAL A 25 9.17 12.16 -9.14
C VAL A 25 9.44 10.88 -9.93
N LEU A 26 8.68 10.63 -11.00
CA LEU A 26 8.89 9.46 -11.86
C LEU A 26 10.29 9.45 -12.50
N SER A 27 10.84 10.61 -12.86
CA SER A 27 12.21 10.71 -13.37
C SER A 27 13.24 10.30 -12.31
N GLY A 28 13.02 10.67 -11.05
CA GLY A 28 13.86 10.23 -9.93
C GLY A 28 13.84 8.70 -9.75
N VAL A 29 12.67 8.06 -9.91
CA VAL A 29 12.56 6.60 -9.90
C VAL A 29 13.36 5.99 -11.06
N VAL A 30 13.23 6.53 -12.28
CA VAL A 30 13.98 6.07 -13.45
C VAL A 30 15.49 6.20 -13.26
N ASP A 31 15.97 7.34 -12.76
CA ASP A 31 17.38 7.56 -12.45
C ASP A 31 17.88 6.58 -11.38
N GLY A 32 17.04 6.27 -10.39
CA GLY A 32 17.33 5.27 -9.37
C GLY A 32 17.46 3.86 -9.95
N LEU A 33 16.55 3.45 -10.83
CA LEU A 33 16.64 2.16 -11.54
C LEU A 33 17.92 2.06 -12.38
N LEU A 34 18.27 3.12 -13.11
CA LEU A 34 19.49 3.15 -13.94
C LEU A 34 20.78 3.10 -13.11
N THR A 35 20.74 3.56 -11.87
CA THR A 35 21.89 3.58 -10.96
C THR A 35 21.91 2.40 -9.98
N GLY A 36 20.88 1.53 -10.02
CA GLY A 36 20.76 0.36 -9.14
C GLY A 36 20.29 0.69 -7.71
N GLY A 37 19.70 1.87 -7.49
CA GLY A 37 19.24 2.29 -6.17
C GLY A 37 18.15 3.35 -6.20
N LEU A 38 16.98 3.02 -5.64
CA LEU A 38 15.87 3.95 -5.45
C LEU A 38 16.03 4.73 -4.16
N ARG A 39 15.62 6.00 -4.16
CA ARG A 39 15.57 6.85 -2.97
C ARG A 39 14.18 7.41 -2.78
N PHE A 40 13.67 7.31 -1.57
CA PHE A 40 12.36 7.81 -1.16
C PHE A 40 12.52 8.73 0.06
N GLY A 41 11.61 9.69 0.23
CA GLY A 41 11.66 10.70 1.29
C GLY A 41 12.43 11.97 0.91
N GLU A 42 12.20 13.02 1.70
CA GLU A 42 12.81 14.35 1.58
C GLU A 42 13.71 14.63 2.80
N ASP A 43 14.77 15.43 2.63
CA ASP A 43 15.66 15.88 3.70
C ASP A 43 16.26 14.78 4.58
N ALA A 44 15.78 14.65 5.82
CA ALA A 44 16.41 13.88 6.90
C ALA A 44 15.99 12.40 6.93
N ASP A 45 14.93 12.04 6.20
CA ASP A 45 14.25 10.75 6.27
C ASP A 45 14.35 10.00 4.93
N VAL A 46 15.59 9.86 4.42
CA VAL A 46 15.84 9.21 3.13
C VAL A 46 15.93 7.70 3.30
N VAL A 47 15.08 6.98 2.57
CA VAL A 47 15.12 5.52 2.43
C VAL A 47 15.81 5.18 1.11
N SER A 48 16.87 4.37 1.16
CA SER A 48 17.54 3.86 -0.03
C SER A 48 17.25 2.37 -0.22
N VAL A 49 16.83 1.98 -1.43
CA VAL A 49 16.52 0.58 -1.79
C VAL A 49 17.37 0.15 -2.98
N GLY A 50 18.18 -0.88 -2.81
CA GLY A 50 19.00 -1.48 -3.87
C GLY A 50 18.14 -2.24 -4.88
N VAL A 51 18.42 -2.04 -6.16
CA VAL A 51 17.68 -2.64 -7.28
C VAL A 51 18.61 -3.61 -8.01
N ALA A 52 18.12 -4.81 -8.30
CA ALA A 52 18.87 -5.81 -9.05
C ALA A 52 18.96 -5.43 -10.55
N ASP A 53 19.92 -6.04 -11.26
CA ASP A 53 20.07 -5.85 -12.71
C ASP A 53 18.85 -6.34 -13.50
N GLU A 54 18.06 -7.25 -12.92
CA GLU A 54 16.81 -7.77 -13.48
C GLU A 54 15.63 -7.34 -12.59
N VAL A 55 14.67 -6.67 -13.21
CA VAL A 55 13.43 -6.20 -12.59
C VAL A 55 12.24 -6.57 -13.46
N THR A 56 11.10 -6.86 -12.84
CA THR A 56 9.82 -7.05 -13.52
C THR A 56 8.96 -5.81 -13.33
N LEU A 57 8.40 -5.27 -14.41
CA LEU A 57 7.47 -4.13 -14.38
C LEU A 57 6.11 -4.59 -14.91
N GLU A 58 5.08 -4.41 -14.09
CA GLU A 58 3.67 -4.58 -14.46
C GLU A 58 3.03 -3.21 -14.63
N ILE A 59 2.23 -3.05 -15.69
CA ILE A 59 1.56 -1.79 -16.03
C ILE A 59 0.08 -2.10 -16.28
N GLU A 60 -0.80 -1.47 -15.52
CA GLU A 60 -2.26 -1.62 -15.63
C GLU A 60 -2.89 -0.26 -15.93
N LEU A 61 -3.73 -0.18 -16.97
CA LEU A 61 -4.50 1.02 -17.31
C LEU A 61 -5.97 0.68 -17.30
N GLU A 62 -6.73 1.35 -16.44
CA GLU A 62 -8.17 1.24 -16.33
C GLU A 62 -8.82 2.56 -16.72
N ALA A 63 -9.92 2.48 -17.48
CA ALA A 63 -10.71 3.63 -17.89
C ALA A 63 -12.16 3.40 -17.49
N GLU A 64 -12.66 4.20 -16.55
CA GLU A 64 -14.04 4.12 -16.06
C GLU A 64 -14.72 5.48 -16.22
N HIS A 65 -15.73 5.54 -17.08
CA HIS A 65 -16.43 6.78 -17.45
C HIS A 65 -15.48 7.90 -17.90
N ASP A 66 -15.23 8.89 -17.03
CA ASP A 66 -14.38 10.07 -17.26
C ASP A 66 -13.02 9.97 -16.53
N ASP A 67 -12.80 8.90 -15.76
CA ASP A 67 -11.60 8.66 -14.97
C ASP A 67 -10.62 7.70 -15.68
N LEU A 68 -9.33 7.94 -15.50
CA LEU A 68 -8.24 7.10 -15.98
C LEU A 68 -7.31 6.77 -14.81
N ASN A 69 -7.12 5.47 -14.54
CA ASN A 69 -6.23 4.96 -13.52
C ASN A 69 -5.06 4.21 -14.19
N LEU A 70 -3.82 4.64 -13.94
CA LEU A 70 -2.61 3.98 -14.43
C LEU A 70 -1.79 3.53 -13.22
N GLU A 71 -1.57 2.23 -13.10
CA GLU A 71 -0.77 1.62 -12.06
C GLU A 71 0.54 1.08 -12.64
N LEU A 72 1.63 1.30 -11.91
CA LEU A 72 2.96 0.78 -12.23
C LEU A 72 3.45 0.01 -11.00
N GLU A 73 3.75 -1.26 -11.16
CA GLU A 73 4.24 -2.13 -10.11
C GLU A 73 5.59 -2.72 -10.51
N LEU A 74 6.60 -2.61 -9.64
CA LEU A 74 7.93 -3.16 -9.86
C LEU A 74 8.25 -4.22 -8.81
N ASP A 75 8.71 -5.38 -9.28
CA ASP A 75 9.15 -6.50 -8.45
C ASP A 75 10.58 -6.90 -8.82
N TRP A 76 11.41 -7.13 -7.80
CA TRP A 76 12.74 -7.69 -7.96
C TRP A 76 13.17 -8.46 -6.72
N THR A 77 14.06 -9.43 -6.92
CA THR A 77 14.74 -10.11 -5.82
C THR A 77 15.93 -9.27 -5.38
N ALA A 78 15.99 -8.91 -4.10
CA ALA A 78 17.12 -8.19 -3.54
C ALA A 78 18.42 -8.99 -3.75
N PRO A 79 19.53 -8.35 -4.15
CA PRO A 79 20.83 -9.02 -4.26
C PRO A 79 21.27 -9.55 -2.87
N ASP A 80 22.05 -10.65 -2.85
CA ASP A 80 22.52 -11.33 -1.61
C ASP A 80 23.35 -10.44 -0.64
N ASP A 81 23.64 -9.19 -0.99
CA ASP A 81 24.22 -8.20 -0.07
C ASP A 81 23.16 -7.75 0.95
N GLU A 82 23.39 -8.02 2.24
CA GLU A 82 22.47 -7.75 3.38
C GLU A 82 22.15 -6.25 3.61
N SER A 83 22.46 -5.37 2.67
CA SER A 83 22.27 -3.91 2.72
C SER A 83 21.35 -3.39 1.59
N ALA A 84 20.36 -4.18 1.18
CA ALA A 84 19.43 -3.78 0.11
C ALA A 84 18.44 -2.68 0.53
N VAL A 85 18.23 -2.45 1.83
CA VAL A 85 17.41 -1.34 2.34
C VAL A 85 18.16 -0.61 3.45
N SER A 86 18.25 0.71 3.36
CA SER A 86 18.87 1.56 4.38
C SER A 86 17.95 2.72 4.72
N PHE A 87 17.61 2.84 6.00
CA PHE A 87 16.85 3.95 6.55
C PHE A 87 17.84 4.88 7.26
N THR A 88 17.79 6.18 6.94
CA THR A 88 18.46 7.19 7.76
C THR A 88 17.36 7.87 8.56
N GLU A 89 17.12 7.42 9.78
CA GLU A 89 16.26 8.14 10.73
C GLU A 89 17.14 9.14 11.47
N SER A 90 16.76 10.41 11.45
CA SER A 90 17.37 11.41 12.34
C SER A 90 16.74 11.26 13.73
N GLU A 91 17.57 11.03 14.76
CA GLU A 91 17.09 11.02 16.15
C GLU A 91 16.37 12.34 16.46
N PRO A 92 15.15 12.30 17.03
CA PRO A 92 14.45 13.53 17.39
C PRO A 92 15.18 14.23 18.54
N ASP A 93 15.50 15.52 18.34
CA ASP A 93 15.93 16.43 19.40
C ASP A 93 14.81 16.51 20.46
N GLU A 94 15.06 15.96 21.65
CA GLU A 94 14.15 16.04 22.79
C GLU A 94 13.99 17.50 23.24
N THR A 95 13.02 18.22 22.70
CA THR A 95 12.49 19.45 23.32
C THR A 95 10.96 19.52 23.23
N ASP A 96 10.35 18.99 24.29
CA ASP A 96 9.22 19.52 25.07
C ASP A 96 7.95 20.08 24.38
N ALA A 97 6.84 19.53 24.87
CA ALA A 97 5.49 20.10 24.99
C ALA A 97 4.47 19.97 23.83
N GLU A 98 3.52 19.05 24.05
CA GLU A 98 2.16 19.15 23.52
C GLU A 98 1.42 20.37 24.14
N PRO A 99 0.47 20.98 23.41
CA PRO A 99 -0.91 20.52 23.59
C PRO A 99 -1.75 20.42 22.30
N ALA A 100 -2.66 19.46 22.34
CA ALA A 100 -3.70 19.13 21.37
C ALA A 100 -4.64 20.29 20.95
N LEU A 101 -5.12 20.28 19.68
CA LEU A 101 -6.55 20.41 19.35
C LEU A 101 -6.93 19.98 17.90
N ALA A 102 -7.66 18.87 17.83
CA ALA A 102 -8.71 18.41 16.88
C ALA A 102 -9.03 19.11 15.54
N ALA A 103 -9.22 18.28 14.50
CA ALA A 103 -10.34 18.38 13.54
C ALA A 103 -10.72 17.03 12.89
N ALA A 104 -11.80 16.43 13.41
CA ALA A 104 -12.86 15.61 12.79
C ALA A 104 -12.59 14.62 11.62
N ALA A 105 -12.77 13.32 11.93
CA ALA A 105 -13.64 12.44 11.15
C ALA A 105 -14.38 11.48 12.11
N ASP A 106 -15.68 11.70 12.25
CA ASP A 106 -16.60 10.84 13.00
C ASP A 106 -16.83 9.55 12.20
N ALA A 107 -15.98 8.55 12.44
CA ALA A 107 -16.23 7.18 12.01
C ALA A 107 -16.80 6.41 13.20
N THR A 108 -18.12 6.22 13.21
CA THR A 108 -18.79 5.24 14.07
C THR A 108 -17.95 3.96 14.08
N GLN A 109 -17.48 3.55 15.27
CA GLN A 109 -16.62 2.37 15.45
C GLN A 109 -17.13 1.21 14.61
N SER A 110 -16.39 0.87 13.54
CA SER A 110 -16.76 -0.20 12.63
C SER A 110 -16.91 -1.51 13.42
N VAL A 111 -18.10 -2.08 13.41
CA VAL A 111 -18.45 -3.33 14.13
C VAL A 111 -17.93 -4.58 13.42
N ALA A 112 -17.11 -4.43 12.38
CA ALA A 112 -16.54 -5.51 11.57
C ALA A 112 -15.06 -5.23 11.23
N ARG A 113 -14.28 -6.29 11.01
CA ARG A 113 -12.85 -6.25 10.69
C ARG A 113 -12.56 -7.11 9.46
N PHE A 114 -11.71 -6.59 8.57
CA PHE A 114 -11.16 -7.38 7.47
C PHE A 114 -10.02 -8.29 7.95
N GLU A 115 -10.02 -9.53 7.47
CA GLU A 115 -9.00 -10.54 7.74
C GLU A 115 -8.48 -11.10 6.42
N VAL A 116 -7.18 -10.98 6.17
CA VAL A 116 -6.50 -11.65 5.05
C VAL A 116 -5.92 -12.97 5.55
N PHE A 117 -6.20 -14.07 4.86
CA PHE A 117 -5.79 -15.41 5.27
C PHE A 117 -5.47 -16.30 4.07
N ARG A 118 -4.67 -17.34 4.31
CA ARG A 118 -4.42 -18.40 3.33
C ARG A 118 -5.39 -19.55 3.55
N ASP A 119 -6.06 -19.99 2.50
CA ASP A 119 -7.06 -21.05 2.56
C ASP A 119 -6.45 -22.45 2.39
N ARG A 120 -7.31 -23.48 2.31
CA ARG A 120 -6.87 -24.88 2.13
C ARG A 120 -6.35 -25.18 0.73
N ALA A 121 -6.70 -24.38 -0.28
CA ALA A 121 -6.19 -24.47 -1.63
C ALA A 121 -4.83 -23.76 -1.78
N ALA A 122 -4.28 -23.24 -0.67
CA ALA A 122 -3.05 -22.48 -0.61
C ALA A 122 -3.14 -21.10 -1.30
N GLU A 123 -4.36 -20.62 -1.51
CA GLU A 123 -4.68 -19.30 -2.07
C GLU A 123 -4.89 -18.28 -0.94
N TRP A 124 -4.54 -17.04 -1.21
CA TRP A 124 -4.81 -15.90 -0.34
C TRP A 124 -6.21 -15.37 -0.60
N ARG A 125 -6.95 -15.10 0.47
CA ARG A 125 -8.31 -14.55 0.42
C ARG A 125 -8.46 -13.52 1.52
N TRP A 126 -9.45 -12.64 1.37
CA TRP A 126 -9.86 -11.75 2.45
C TRP A 126 -11.31 -12.03 2.84
N ARG A 127 -11.68 -11.70 4.08
CA ARG A 127 -13.06 -11.74 4.56
C ARG A 127 -13.36 -10.60 5.51
N LEU A 128 -14.60 -10.16 5.53
CA LEU A 128 -15.11 -9.21 6.52
C LEU A 128 -15.84 -9.97 7.63
N ARG A 129 -15.33 -9.91 8.86
CA ARG A 129 -15.91 -10.56 10.03
C ARG A 129 -16.57 -9.52 10.94
N HIS A 130 -17.85 -9.70 11.23
CA HIS A 130 -18.56 -8.92 12.23
C HIS A 130 -18.14 -9.32 13.64
N ARG A 131 -18.28 -8.42 14.61
CA ARG A 131 -17.96 -8.66 16.03
C ARG A 131 -18.72 -9.83 16.68
N ASN A 132 -19.88 -10.22 16.12
CA ASN A 132 -20.62 -11.40 16.58
C ASN A 132 -20.04 -12.73 16.05
N GLY A 133 -18.96 -12.67 15.27
CA GLY A 133 -18.28 -13.83 14.69
C GLY A 133 -18.73 -14.19 13.27
N ASN A 134 -19.82 -13.60 12.76
CA ASN A 134 -20.33 -13.91 11.43
C ASN A 134 -19.47 -13.29 10.32
N ILE A 135 -19.30 -14.03 9.24
CA ILE A 135 -18.66 -13.53 8.02
C ILE A 135 -19.74 -12.81 7.19
N ILE A 136 -19.49 -11.54 6.86
CA ILE A 136 -20.41 -10.71 6.07
C ILE A 136 -20.03 -10.72 4.59
N ALA A 137 -18.73 -10.73 4.30
CA ALA A 137 -18.19 -10.75 2.94
C ALA A 137 -16.94 -11.63 2.87
N VAL A 138 -16.70 -12.19 1.70
CA VAL A 138 -15.50 -12.96 1.34
C VAL A 138 -15.03 -12.49 -0.02
N SER A 139 -13.72 -12.58 -0.28
CA SER A 139 -13.21 -12.40 -1.64
C SER A 139 -13.86 -13.44 -2.56
N GLY A 140 -14.43 -12.99 -3.68
CA GLY A 140 -15.02 -13.87 -4.69
C GLY A 140 -13.97 -14.76 -5.36
N GLU A 141 -12.73 -14.29 -5.40
CA GLU A 141 -11.57 -14.96 -5.97
C GLU A 141 -10.53 -15.35 -4.91
N GLY A 142 -9.61 -16.24 -5.29
CA GLY A 142 -8.42 -16.60 -4.55
C GLY A 142 -7.18 -16.08 -5.27
N TYR A 143 -6.25 -15.48 -4.51
CA TYR A 143 -5.03 -14.87 -5.02
C TYR A 143 -3.83 -15.77 -4.76
N THR A 144 -2.84 -15.75 -5.64
CA THR A 144 -1.59 -16.51 -5.46
C THR A 144 -0.67 -15.88 -4.41
N GLN A 145 -0.76 -14.55 -4.22
CA GLN A 145 0.08 -13.76 -3.33
C GLN A 145 -0.74 -12.96 -2.31
N LYS A 146 -0.16 -12.69 -1.13
CA LYS A 146 -0.84 -11.95 -0.04
C LYS A 146 -1.09 -10.49 -0.42
N HIS A 147 -0.12 -9.84 -1.08
CA HIS A 147 -0.26 -8.42 -1.47
C HIS A 147 -1.42 -8.25 -2.46
N ASN A 148 -1.63 -9.19 -3.38
CA ASN A 148 -2.75 -9.17 -4.32
C ASN A 148 -4.11 -9.25 -3.60
N ALA A 149 -4.21 -10.09 -2.56
CA ALA A 149 -5.41 -10.12 -1.73
C ALA A 149 -5.63 -8.80 -0.96
N GLN A 150 -4.56 -8.11 -0.54
CA GLN A 150 -4.66 -6.78 0.09
C GLN A 150 -5.05 -5.70 -0.92
N LYS A 151 -4.53 -5.74 -2.16
CA LYS A 151 -4.90 -4.85 -3.28
C LYS A 151 -6.39 -4.98 -3.61
N GLY A 152 -6.87 -6.20 -3.83
CA GLY A 152 -8.29 -6.47 -4.06
C GLY A 152 -9.18 -6.01 -2.90
N LEU A 153 -8.71 -6.17 -1.66
CA LEU A 153 -9.40 -5.63 -0.48
C LEU A 153 -9.44 -4.10 -0.48
N ARG A 154 -8.33 -3.41 -0.77
CA ARG A 154 -8.26 -1.94 -0.85
C ARG A 154 -9.22 -1.40 -1.91
N SER A 155 -9.24 -2.03 -3.09
CA SER A 155 -10.19 -1.67 -4.15
C SER A 155 -11.64 -1.79 -3.69
N VAL A 156 -12.01 -2.87 -2.99
CA VAL A 156 -13.36 -3.02 -2.42
C VAL A 156 -13.65 -1.93 -1.39
N MET A 157 -12.70 -1.60 -0.50
CA MET A 157 -12.91 -0.54 0.49
C MET A 157 -13.14 0.82 -0.17
N ALA A 158 -12.35 1.17 -1.19
CA ALA A 158 -12.49 2.41 -1.94
C ALA A 158 -13.85 2.51 -2.66
N ASN A 159 -14.27 1.44 -3.33
CA ASN A 159 -15.46 1.45 -4.17
C ASN A 159 -16.77 1.19 -3.40
N SER A 160 -16.72 0.46 -2.29
CA SER A 160 -17.93 -0.01 -1.57
C SER A 160 -18.82 1.12 -1.04
N SER A 161 -18.25 2.27 -0.72
CA SER A 161 -19.01 3.39 -0.15
C SER A 161 -19.87 4.12 -1.19
N ALA A 162 -19.46 4.10 -2.47
CA ALA A 162 -20.13 4.77 -3.58
C ALA A 162 -20.88 3.80 -4.53
N ALA A 163 -20.69 2.49 -4.37
CA ALA A 163 -21.27 1.48 -5.27
C ALA A 163 -22.81 1.46 -5.24
N GLU A 164 -23.42 1.45 -6.44
CA GLU A 164 -24.86 1.32 -6.62
C GLU A 164 -25.31 -0.15 -6.51
N LEU A 165 -26.40 -0.40 -5.78
CA LEU A 165 -27.03 -1.72 -5.71
C LEU A 165 -27.94 -1.96 -6.92
N ARG A 166 -27.71 -3.04 -7.66
CA ARG A 166 -28.57 -3.50 -8.77
C ARG A 166 -29.04 -4.93 -8.54
N GLU A 167 -30.33 -5.18 -8.78
CA GLU A 167 -30.93 -6.52 -8.72
C GLU A 167 -30.93 -7.13 -10.13
N GLU A 168 -30.29 -8.29 -10.29
CA GLU A 168 -30.41 -9.09 -11.50
C GLU A 168 -31.34 -10.27 -11.22
N ALA A 169 -32.52 -10.26 -11.84
CA ALA A 169 -33.42 -11.40 -11.82
C ALA A 169 -33.04 -12.36 -12.96
N THR A 170 -32.64 -13.58 -12.61
CA THR A 170 -32.53 -14.67 -13.58
C THR A 170 -33.94 -15.15 -13.92
N ASP A 171 -34.32 -15.07 -15.20
CA ASP A 171 -35.61 -15.55 -15.75
C ASP A 171 -35.70 -17.08 -15.77
#